data_AF-A0A7C3SN31-F1
#
_entry.id   AF-A0A7C3SN31-F1
#
_cell.length_a   1.000
_cell.length_b   1.000
_cell.length_c   1.000
_cell.angle_alpha   90.00
_cell.angle_beta   90.00
_cell.angle_gamma   90.00
#
_symmetry.space_group_name_H-M   'P 1'
#
loop_
_entity.id
_entity.type
_entity.pdbx_description
1 polymer ?
#
loop_
_entity_poly.entity_id
_entity_poly.type
_entity_poly.pdbx_seq_one_letter_code
_entity_poly.pdbx_strand_id
1 'polypeptide(L)'
;MEKIKSLIENPETHCLTLDYILNEYLPQWLTWEPETLWTTIKKTFGVTEIPLNNKTEINALKTLYTTEAGWTDWDIFDDLVQGLQGYPPDFAIAYKPELSDLYIAVNIMNKIRQHLFSEEVTGFIAASCLDEGILFVPPPLDFVQPKLEMSDYRCTNCGYAEVYDGSPCDNCGAPPSALIRIPRYFDWHEVEKKWNDLKANGFKESDLEAIFSGDSLIDYHIIKLVNAIKLMEENEQRFMNEKTTVIK
;
A
#
# COMPACT_ATOMS: atom_id res chain seq x y z
N MET A 1 -8.25 -10.64 -29.94
CA MET A 1 -9.62 -10.34 -29.44
C MET A 1 -10.12 -11.39 -28.45
N GLU A 2 -10.15 -12.69 -28.77
CA GLU A 2 -10.66 -13.71 -27.82
C GLU A 2 -9.94 -13.73 -26.45
N LYS A 3 -8.63 -13.55 -26.44
CA LYS A 3 -7.85 -13.45 -25.18
C LYS A 3 -8.24 -12.23 -24.34
N ILE A 4 -8.44 -11.08 -24.97
CA ILE A 4 -8.86 -9.84 -24.28
C ILE A 4 -10.25 -10.02 -23.68
N LYS A 5 -11.16 -10.64 -24.44
CA LYS A 5 -12.50 -11.01 -23.95
C LYS A 5 -12.39 -11.87 -22.69
N SER A 6 -11.59 -12.94 -22.73
CA SER A 6 -11.38 -13.84 -21.58
C SER A 6 -10.83 -13.12 -20.35
N LEU A 7 -9.98 -12.10 -20.51
CA LEU A 7 -9.47 -11.30 -19.40
C LEU A 7 -10.58 -10.39 -18.83
N ILE A 8 -11.30 -9.66 -19.67
CA ILE A 8 -12.38 -8.77 -19.20
C ILE A 8 -13.51 -9.56 -18.50
N GLU A 9 -13.79 -10.79 -18.93
CA GLU A 9 -14.79 -11.68 -18.30
C GLU A 9 -14.29 -12.38 -17.03
N ASN A 10 -12.97 -12.44 -16.81
CA ASN A 10 -12.38 -13.07 -15.63
C ASN A 10 -12.35 -12.09 -14.44
N PRO A 11 -13.01 -12.39 -13.30
CA PRO A 11 -13.01 -11.52 -12.11
C PRO A 11 -11.65 -11.42 -11.40
N GLU A 12 -10.71 -12.32 -11.70
CA GLU A 12 -9.37 -12.34 -11.11
C GLU A 12 -8.33 -11.59 -11.93
N THR A 13 -8.76 -10.94 -13.02
CA THR A 13 -7.86 -10.17 -13.89
C THR A 13 -7.29 -9.00 -13.12
N HIS A 14 -5.99 -8.76 -13.28
CA HIS A 14 -5.32 -7.68 -12.59
C HIS A 14 -5.81 -6.30 -13.08
N CYS A 15 -6.05 -5.37 -12.16
CA CYS A 15 -6.51 -4.02 -12.49
C CYS A 15 -5.62 -3.29 -13.53
N LEU A 16 -4.29 -3.31 -13.39
CA LEU A 16 -3.35 -2.78 -14.39
C LEU A 16 -3.45 -3.45 -15.78
N THR A 17 -3.90 -4.71 -15.86
CA THR A 17 -4.19 -5.35 -17.15
C THR A 17 -5.44 -4.72 -17.77
N LEU A 18 -6.48 -4.49 -16.97
CA LEU A 18 -7.68 -3.76 -17.42
C LEU A 18 -7.32 -2.35 -17.88
N ASP A 19 -6.50 -1.63 -17.10
CA ASP A 19 -5.97 -0.31 -17.46
C ASP A 19 -5.27 -0.33 -18.83
N TYR A 20 -4.34 -1.26 -19.02
CA TYR A 20 -3.62 -1.41 -20.28
C TYR A 20 -4.57 -1.66 -21.46
N ILE A 21 -5.54 -2.56 -21.31
CA ILE A 21 -6.53 -2.86 -22.34
C ILE A 21 -7.38 -1.61 -22.66
N LEU A 22 -7.85 -0.89 -21.65
CA LEU A 22 -8.71 0.28 -21.86
C LEU A 22 -7.95 1.44 -22.51
N ASN A 23 -6.72 1.72 -22.08
CA ASN A 23 -5.91 2.77 -22.67
C ASN A 23 -5.50 2.47 -24.12
N GLU A 24 -5.18 1.21 -24.44
CA GLU A 24 -4.76 0.81 -25.79
C GLU A 24 -5.94 0.80 -26.78
N TYR A 25 -7.09 0.26 -26.37
CA TYR A 25 -8.19 -0.03 -27.30
C TYR A 25 -9.38 0.94 -27.18
N LEU A 26 -9.50 1.67 -26.07
CA LEU A 26 -10.62 2.57 -25.78
C LEU A 26 -10.12 3.93 -25.23
N PRO A 27 -9.32 4.71 -25.96
CA PRO A 27 -8.60 5.88 -25.41
C PRO A 27 -9.47 7.01 -24.83
N GLN A 28 -10.80 6.98 -25.07
CA GLN A 28 -11.75 7.95 -24.51
C GLN A 28 -12.49 7.43 -23.27
N TRP A 29 -12.16 6.23 -22.78
CA TRP A 29 -12.88 5.58 -21.69
C TRP A 29 -12.97 6.43 -20.41
N LEU A 30 -11.95 7.26 -20.15
CA LEU A 30 -11.90 8.18 -19.01
C LEU A 30 -13.00 9.25 -19.03
N THR A 31 -13.55 9.60 -20.19
CA THR A 31 -14.61 10.62 -20.30
C THR A 31 -16.01 10.05 -20.38
N TRP A 32 -16.15 8.73 -20.45
CA TRP A 32 -17.44 8.07 -20.60
C TRP A 32 -18.13 7.83 -19.27
N GLU A 33 -19.44 8.06 -19.23
CA GLU A 33 -20.28 7.61 -18.13
C GLU A 33 -20.30 6.07 -18.05
N PRO A 34 -20.54 5.48 -16.85
CA PRO A 34 -20.50 4.03 -16.66
C PRO A 34 -21.32 3.24 -17.67
N GLU A 35 -22.55 3.67 -17.98
CA GLU A 35 -23.44 2.99 -18.93
C GLU A 35 -22.83 2.93 -20.34
N THR A 36 -22.20 4.03 -20.76
CA THR A 36 -21.53 4.13 -22.07
C THR A 36 -20.28 3.27 -22.09
N LEU A 37 -19.51 3.29 -21.00
CA LEU A 37 -18.30 2.49 -20.84
C LEU A 37 -18.60 0.98 -20.93
N TRP A 38 -19.56 0.49 -20.13
CA TRP A 38 -19.92 -0.93 -20.12
C TRP A 38 -20.50 -1.39 -21.46
N THR A 39 -21.36 -0.59 -22.07
CA THR A 39 -21.93 -0.90 -23.39
C THR A 39 -20.83 -0.96 -24.46
N THR A 40 -19.87 -0.03 -24.40
CA THR A 40 -18.77 0.02 -25.37
C THR A 40 -17.79 -1.13 -25.18
N ILE A 41 -17.42 -1.48 -23.94
CA ILE A 41 -16.58 -2.65 -23.65
C ILE A 41 -17.22 -3.93 -24.20
N LYS A 42 -18.51 -4.16 -23.90
CA LYS A 42 -19.25 -5.32 -24.40
C LYS A 42 -19.24 -5.39 -25.93
N LYS A 43 -19.54 -4.27 -26.60
CA LYS A 43 -19.57 -4.20 -28.06
C LYS A 43 -18.20 -4.37 -28.71
N THR A 44 -17.17 -3.71 -28.18
CA THR A 44 -15.82 -3.69 -28.77
C THR A 44 -15.10 -5.03 -28.61
N PHE A 45 -15.21 -5.65 -27.44
CA PHE A 45 -14.49 -6.89 -27.13
C PHE A 45 -15.34 -8.16 -27.28
N GLY A 46 -16.63 -8.04 -27.59
CA GLY A 46 -17.55 -9.18 -27.68
C GLY A 46 -17.78 -9.88 -26.34
N VAL A 47 -17.67 -9.11 -25.25
CA VAL A 47 -17.86 -9.56 -23.86
C VAL A 47 -19.35 -9.67 -23.55
N THR A 48 -19.72 -10.74 -22.87
CA THR A 48 -21.10 -11.04 -22.47
C THR A 48 -21.49 -10.23 -21.24
N GLU A 49 -20.66 -10.32 -20.20
CA GLU A 49 -20.82 -9.63 -18.93
C GLU A 49 -19.45 -9.22 -18.37
N ILE A 50 -19.41 -8.09 -17.69
CA ILE A 50 -18.20 -7.61 -17.02
C ILE A 50 -18.45 -7.86 -15.52
N PRO A 51 -17.60 -8.67 -14.84
CA PRO A 51 -17.75 -8.94 -13.42
C PRO A 51 -17.79 -7.66 -12.57
N LEU A 52 -18.45 -7.72 -11.42
CA LEU A 52 -18.53 -6.58 -10.50
C LEU A 52 -17.13 -6.12 -10.04
N ASN A 53 -16.22 -7.07 -9.77
CA ASN A 53 -14.84 -6.80 -9.40
C ASN A 53 -14.16 -5.92 -10.46
N ASN A 54 -14.19 -6.35 -11.73
CA ASN A 54 -13.60 -5.60 -12.84
C ASN A 54 -14.25 -4.22 -13.03
N LYS A 55 -15.59 -4.10 -12.88
CA LYS A 55 -16.26 -2.79 -12.91
C LYS A 55 -15.76 -1.86 -11.79
N THR A 56 -15.54 -2.42 -10.61
CA THR A 56 -15.04 -1.70 -9.44
C THR A 56 -13.60 -1.23 -9.66
N GLU A 57 -12.71 -2.12 -10.10
CA GLU A 57 -11.32 -1.78 -10.42
C GLU A 57 -11.23 -0.71 -11.51
N ILE A 58 -12.03 -0.82 -12.58
CA ILE A 58 -12.06 0.16 -13.67
C ILE A 58 -12.50 1.54 -13.16
N ASN A 59 -13.47 1.60 -12.25
CA ASN A 59 -13.89 2.87 -11.65
C ASN A 59 -12.81 3.43 -10.71
N ALA A 60 -12.14 2.59 -9.92
CA ALA A 60 -11.01 3.02 -9.09
C ALA A 60 -9.86 3.59 -9.93
N LEU A 61 -9.51 2.91 -11.04
CA LEU A 61 -8.53 3.39 -12.01
C LEU A 61 -8.96 4.74 -12.60
N LYS A 62 -10.23 4.88 -13.00
CA LYS A 62 -10.76 6.14 -13.51
C LYS A 62 -10.58 7.28 -12.51
N THR A 63 -10.85 7.04 -11.23
CA THR A 63 -10.60 8.00 -10.15
C THR A 63 -9.12 8.42 -10.10
N LEU A 64 -8.19 7.48 -10.14
CA LEU A 64 -6.75 7.78 -10.17
C LEU A 64 -6.32 8.66 -11.36
N TYR A 65 -6.94 8.50 -12.53
CA TYR A 65 -6.64 9.33 -13.70
C TYR A 65 -7.26 10.72 -13.66
N THR A 66 -8.41 10.87 -13.01
CA THR A 66 -9.28 12.05 -13.14
C THR A 66 -9.22 13.00 -11.95
N THR A 67 -8.74 12.55 -10.80
CA THR A 67 -8.64 13.36 -9.58
C THR A 67 -7.34 13.08 -8.83
N GLU A 68 -6.93 14.00 -7.97
CA GLU A 68 -5.82 13.85 -7.02
C GLU A 68 -6.31 13.40 -5.63
N ALA A 69 -7.63 13.33 -5.42
CA ALA A 69 -8.25 13.01 -4.14
C ALA A 69 -7.72 11.70 -3.50
N GLY A 70 -7.38 10.70 -4.31
CA GLY A 70 -6.79 9.45 -3.80
C GLY A 70 -5.42 9.61 -3.13
N TRP A 71 -4.71 10.71 -3.38
CA TRP A 71 -3.44 11.02 -2.72
C TRP A 71 -3.58 12.08 -1.64
N THR A 72 -4.69 12.83 -1.62
CA THR A 72 -4.89 13.96 -0.71
C THR A 72 -5.83 13.66 0.44
N ASP A 73 -6.86 12.84 0.21
CA ASP A 73 -7.99 12.64 1.12
C ASP A 73 -8.00 11.17 1.58
N TRP A 74 -7.94 10.91 2.89
CA TRP A 74 -7.75 9.54 3.40
C TRP A 74 -8.96 8.62 3.16
N ASP A 75 -10.17 9.16 3.16
CA ASP A 75 -11.41 8.43 2.92
C ASP A 75 -11.48 7.95 1.47
N ILE A 76 -11.09 8.82 0.52
CA ILE A 76 -10.99 8.43 -0.90
C ILE A 76 -9.84 7.44 -1.12
N PHE A 77 -8.71 7.59 -0.40
CA PHE A 77 -7.64 6.60 -0.44
C PHE A 77 -8.12 5.23 0.06
N ASP A 78 -8.88 5.18 1.16
CA ASP A 78 -9.46 3.95 1.70
C ASP A 78 -10.41 3.25 0.71
N ASP A 79 -11.28 4.03 0.05
CA ASP A 79 -12.14 3.52 -1.03
C ASP A 79 -11.32 2.96 -2.19
N LEU A 80 -10.21 3.61 -2.55
CA LEU A 80 -9.32 3.14 -3.62
C LEU A 80 -8.58 1.86 -3.22
N VAL A 81 -8.16 1.70 -1.97
CA VAL A 81 -7.51 0.46 -1.49
C VAL A 81 -8.44 -0.73 -1.68
N GLN A 82 -9.73 -0.58 -1.36
CA GLN A 82 -10.74 -1.62 -1.62
C GLN A 82 -10.97 -1.82 -3.12
N GLY A 83 -11.20 -0.72 -3.84
CA GLY A 83 -11.59 -0.75 -5.24
C GLY A 83 -10.52 -1.31 -6.18
N LEU A 84 -9.24 -1.03 -5.92
CA LEU A 84 -8.11 -1.55 -6.71
C LEU A 84 -7.87 -3.06 -6.54
N GLN A 85 -8.51 -3.66 -5.54
CA GLN A 85 -8.52 -5.10 -5.30
C GLN A 85 -9.84 -5.78 -5.74
N GLY A 86 -10.74 -5.02 -6.37
CA GLY A 86 -12.02 -5.51 -6.86
C GLY A 86 -13.11 -5.60 -5.78
N TYR A 87 -12.89 -5.05 -4.58
CA TYR A 87 -13.92 -4.96 -3.54
C TYR A 87 -14.71 -3.65 -3.68
N PRO A 88 -16.05 -3.70 -3.82
CA PRO A 88 -16.86 -2.49 -3.84
C PRO A 88 -16.70 -1.72 -2.52
N PRO A 89 -16.34 -0.42 -2.54
CA PRO A 89 -16.17 0.36 -1.32
C PRO A 89 -17.48 0.51 -0.53
N ASP A 90 -17.40 0.42 0.80
CA ASP A 90 -18.49 0.76 1.70
C ASP A 90 -18.33 2.20 2.22
N PHE A 91 -18.95 3.16 1.54
CA PHE A 91 -18.87 4.58 1.89
C PHE A 91 -19.48 4.94 3.27
N ALA A 92 -20.14 4.01 3.96
CA ALA A 92 -20.70 4.25 5.28
C ALA A 92 -19.73 3.86 6.41
N ILE A 93 -18.70 3.06 6.13
CA ILE A 93 -17.82 2.47 7.15
C ILE A 93 -16.37 2.59 6.67
N ALA A 94 -15.52 3.22 7.49
CA ALA A 94 -14.08 3.23 7.24
C ALA A 94 -13.56 1.79 7.23
N TYR A 95 -12.93 1.41 6.13
CA TYR A 95 -12.23 0.14 6.00
C TYR A 95 -10.89 0.23 6.73
N LYS A 96 -10.49 -0.90 7.31
CA LYS A 96 -9.21 -1.02 8.01
C LYS A 96 -8.30 -1.88 7.13
N PRO A 97 -7.49 -1.28 6.24
CA PRO A 97 -6.68 -2.05 5.31
C PRO A 97 -5.59 -2.81 6.04
N GLU A 98 -5.36 -4.04 5.58
CA GLU A 98 -4.20 -4.81 6.01
C GLU A 98 -2.92 -4.27 5.37
N LEU A 99 -1.77 -4.60 5.94
CA LEU A 99 -0.48 -4.18 5.42
C LEU A 99 -0.30 -4.56 3.94
N SER A 100 -0.70 -5.76 3.53
CA SER A 100 -0.66 -6.20 2.13
C SER A 100 -1.52 -5.33 1.21
N ASP A 101 -2.70 -4.92 1.68
CA ASP A 101 -3.61 -4.06 0.91
C ASP A 101 -2.95 -2.72 0.59
N LEU A 102 -2.28 -2.13 1.59
CA LEU A 102 -1.56 -0.88 1.47
C LEU A 102 -0.39 -1.00 0.48
N TYR A 103 0.40 -2.07 0.59
CA TYR A 103 1.52 -2.34 -0.33
C TYR A 103 1.03 -2.47 -1.78
N ILE A 104 -0.03 -3.26 -2.01
CA ILE A 104 -0.62 -3.48 -3.33
C ILE A 104 -1.17 -2.17 -3.90
N ALA A 105 -2.01 -1.46 -3.13
CA ALA A 105 -2.67 -0.23 -3.58
C ALA A 105 -1.64 0.85 -3.92
N VAL A 106 -0.67 1.12 -3.04
CA VAL A 106 0.35 2.14 -3.29
C VAL A 106 1.24 1.75 -4.47
N ASN A 107 1.60 0.47 -4.63
CA ASN A 107 2.36 0.00 -5.79
C ASN A 107 1.60 0.24 -7.11
N ILE A 108 0.30 -0.08 -7.15
CA ILE A 108 -0.57 0.18 -8.31
C ILE A 108 -0.68 1.67 -8.59
N MET A 109 -0.98 2.49 -7.58
CA MET A 109 -1.10 3.95 -7.72
C MET A 109 0.17 4.56 -8.29
N ASN A 110 1.33 4.15 -7.78
CA ASN A 110 2.65 4.58 -8.25
C ASN A 110 2.93 4.18 -9.71
N LYS A 111 2.37 3.07 -10.20
CA LYS A 111 2.47 2.65 -11.61
C LYS A 111 1.53 3.43 -12.52
N ILE A 112 0.37 3.84 -12.03
CA ILE A 112 -0.58 4.68 -12.77
C ILE A 112 -0.07 6.12 -12.85
N ARG A 113 0.24 6.73 -11.71
CA ARG A 113 0.74 8.10 -11.61
C ARG A 113 1.52 8.29 -10.30
N GLN A 114 2.77 8.71 -10.45
CA GLN A 114 3.58 9.17 -9.32
C GLN A 114 3.04 10.51 -8.81
N HIS A 115 2.61 10.55 -7.56
CA HIS A 115 2.12 11.75 -6.91
C HIS A 115 2.47 11.70 -5.42
N LEU A 116 2.72 12.86 -4.81
CA LEU A 116 3.03 12.94 -3.39
C LEU A 116 1.75 12.67 -2.58
N PHE A 117 1.83 11.80 -1.58
CA PHE A 117 0.76 11.60 -0.61
C PHE A 117 0.71 12.75 0.39
N SER A 118 -0.49 13.22 0.72
CA SER A 118 -0.69 14.27 1.72
C SER A 118 -0.32 13.77 3.12
N GLU A 119 -0.20 14.72 4.05
CA GLU A 119 -0.04 14.41 5.47
C GLU A 119 -1.18 13.57 6.04
N GLU A 120 -2.40 13.75 5.50
CA GLU A 120 -3.61 13.05 5.90
C GLU A 120 -3.57 11.58 5.46
N VAL A 121 -3.32 11.31 4.18
CA VAL A 121 -3.17 9.93 3.68
C VAL A 121 -1.95 9.24 4.30
N THR A 122 -0.82 9.94 4.42
CA THR A 122 0.38 9.40 5.10
C THR A 122 0.07 9.07 6.56
N GLY A 123 -0.72 9.91 7.25
CA GLY A 123 -1.18 9.65 8.61
C GLY A 123 -2.10 8.44 8.73
N PHE A 124 -3.02 8.26 7.78
CA PHE A 124 -3.91 7.10 7.72
C PHE A 124 -3.14 5.78 7.49
N ILE A 125 -2.19 5.77 6.55
CA ILE A 125 -1.32 4.61 6.30
C ILE A 125 -0.48 4.31 7.55
N ALA A 126 0.07 5.35 8.20
CA ALA A 126 0.83 5.19 9.44
C ALA A 126 -0.04 4.57 10.54
N ALA A 127 -1.25 5.08 10.75
CA ALA A 127 -2.16 4.55 11.76
C ALA A 127 -2.51 3.08 11.51
N SER A 128 -2.73 2.70 10.25
CA SER A 128 -2.99 1.31 9.85
C SER A 128 -1.79 0.40 10.14
N CYS A 129 -0.57 0.83 9.79
CA CYS A 129 0.66 0.13 10.14
C CYS A 129 0.81 -0.04 11.67
N LEU A 130 0.56 1.02 12.44
CA LEU A 130 0.70 0.99 13.90
C LEU A 130 -0.34 0.10 14.59
N ASP A 131 -1.58 0.06 14.10
CA ASP A 131 -2.61 -0.89 14.56
C ASP A 131 -2.16 -2.35 14.34
N GLU A 132 -1.41 -2.59 13.26
CA GLU A 132 -0.79 -3.87 12.96
C GLU A 132 0.52 -4.15 13.71
N GLY A 133 1.01 -3.21 14.53
CA GLY A 133 2.27 -3.33 15.26
C GLY A 133 3.51 -3.13 14.38
N ILE A 134 3.37 -2.46 13.23
CA ILE A 134 4.43 -2.22 12.26
C ILE A 134 5.13 -0.88 12.53
N LEU A 135 6.39 -0.91 12.99
CA LEU A 135 7.23 0.28 13.22
C LEU A 135 8.25 0.60 12.11
N PHE A 136 8.45 -0.30 11.16
CA PHE A 136 9.34 -0.15 10.00
C PHE A 136 8.62 -0.58 8.72
N VAL A 137 8.72 0.22 7.66
CA VAL A 137 8.17 -0.11 6.33
C VAL A 137 9.19 0.17 5.22
N PRO A 138 9.55 -0.84 4.40
CA PRO A 138 10.31 -0.63 3.16
C PRO A 138 9.43 -0.08 2.02
N PRO A 139 10.03 0.30 0.87
CA PRO A 139 9.28 0.72 -0.31
C PRO A 139 8.19 -0.27 -0.75
N PRO A 140 7.03 0.20 -1.25
CA PRO A 140 6.75 1.58 -1.62
C PRO A 140 6.15 2.44 -0.50
N LEU A 141 6.11 1.95 0.75
CA LEU A 141 5.53 2.66 1.90
C LEU A 141 6.57 3.43 2.74
N ASP A 142 7.84 3.47 2.32
CA ASP A 142 8.95 4.07 3.07
C ASP A 142 8.75 5.57 3.36
N PHE A 143 7.95 6.27 2.55
CA PHE A 143 7.57 7.66 2.81
C PHE A 143 6.78 7.85 4.12
N VAL A 144 6.20 6.79 4.68
CA VAL A 144 5.42 6.81 5.93
C VAL A 144 6.32 6.65 7.16
N GLN A 145 7.57 6.18 6.99
CA GLN A 145 8.51 5.88 8.08
C GLN A 145 8.64 7.01 9.12
N PRO A 146 8.69 8.31 8.76
CA PRO A 146 8.76 9.39 9.75
C PRO A 146 7.59 9.43 10.75
N LYS A 147 6.41 8.92 10.36
CA LYS A 147 5.22 8.84 11.24
C LYS A 147 5.17 7.56 12.07
N LEU A 148 5.88 6.52 11.66
CA LEU A 148 6.01 5.27 12.44
C LEU A 148 7.04 5.39 13.56
N GLU A 149 7.92 6.38 13.47
CA GLU A 149 8.95 6.67 14.46
C GLU A 149 8.34 7.15 15.79
N MET A 150 7.94 6.20 16.63
CA MET A 150 7.51 6.47 18.01
C MET A 150 8.72 6.42 18.94
N SER A 151 9.37 7.57 19.11
CA SER A 151 10.45 7.74 20.07
C SER A 151 10.08 8.75 21.15
N ASP A 152 10.39 8.40 22.39
CA ASP A 152 10.43 9.34 23.49
C ASP A 152 11.85 9.91 23.60
N TYR A 153 12.00 10.96 24.40
CA TYR A 153 13.29 11.59 24.67
C TYR A 153 13.50 11.62 26.17
N ARG A 154 14.63 11.09 26.61
CA ARG A 154 15.02 11.03 28.01
C ARG A 154 16.09 12.07 28.30
N CYS A 155 15.84 12.91 29.31
CA CYS A 155 16.83 13.86 29.79
C CYS A 155 17.95 13.15 30.54
N THR A 156 19.20 13.35 30.10
CA THR A 156 20.40 12.81 30.77
C THR A 156 20.69 13.45 32.12
N ASN A 157 20.18 14.66 32.37
CA ASN A 157 20.40 15.39 33.62
C ASN A 157 19.45 14.96 34.75
N CYS A 158 18.15 14.83 34.48
CA CYS A 158 17.14 14.52 35.51
C CYS A 158 16.41 13.18 35.30
N GLY A 159 16.60 12.52 34.16
CA GLY A 159 15.96 11.23 33.85
C GLY A 159 14.51 11.31 33.37
N TYR A 160 13.90 12.49 33.34
CA TYR A 160 12.54 12.71 32.83
C TYR A 160 12.43 12.30 31.35
N ALA A 161 11.31 11.69 30.95
CA ALA A 161 11.11 11.17 29.60
C ALA A 161 9.75 11.61 29.04
N GLU A 162 9.74 12.15 27.82
CA GLU A 162 8.55 12.69 27.15
C GLU A 162 8.67 12.66 25.63
N VAL A 163 7.56 12.96 24.93
CA VAL A 163 7.60 13.22 23.48
C VAL A 163 8.27 14.57 23.26
N TYR A 164 9.32 14.59 22.44
CA TYR A 164 10.03 15.84 22.17
C TYR A 164 9.21 16.77 21.28
N ASP A 165 9.00 17.98 21.77
CA ASP A 165 8.26 19.05 21.10
C ASP A 165 9.18 20.15 20.54
N GLY A 166 10.50 19.93 20.56
CA GLY A 166 11.50 20.93 20.17
C GLY A 166 12.01 21.79 21.32
N SER A 167 11.52 21.60 22.55
CA SER A 167 11.84 22.44 23.69
C SER A 167 12.89 21.80 24.63
N PRO A 168 13.51 22.58 25.53
CA PRO A 168 14.33 22.05 26.62
C PRO A 168 13.53 21.09 27.51
N CYS A 169 14.21 20.26 28.31
CA CYS A 169 13.55 19.35 29.24
C CYS A 169 12.52 20.07 30.14
N ASP A 170 11.26 19.65 30.08
CA ASP A 170 10.15 20.30 30.82
C ASP A 170 10.32 20.22 32.35
N ASN A 171 11.04 19.20 32.84
CA ASN A 171 11.21 19.00 34.28
C ASN A 171 12.38 19.81 34.88
N CYS A 172 13.50 19.96 34.17
CA CYS A 172 14.71 20.59 34.74
C CYS A 172 15.33 21.72 33.90
N GLY A 173 14.74 22.06 32.75
CA GLY A 173 15.22 23.10 31.85
C GLY A 173 16.55 22.78 31.15
N ALA A 174 17.01 21.52 31.19
CA ALA A 174 18.22 21.11 30.48
C ALA A 174 18.05 21.33 28.97
N PRO A 175 19.08 21.80 28.25
CA PRO A 175 18.98 22.10 26.83
C PRO A 175 18.68 20.84 26.00
N PRO A 176 18.17 20.98 24.77
CA PRO A 176 17.89 19.84 23.89
C PRO A 176 19.07 18.88 23.67
N SER A 177 20.31 19.38 23.74
CA SER A 177 21.52 18.55 23.65
C SER A 177 21.68 17.55 24.80
N ALA A 178 20.95 17.72 25.90
CA ALA A 178 20.91 16.80 27.03
C ALA A 178 19.78 15.75 26.90
N LEU A 179 18.98 15.79 25.84
CA LEU A 179 17.92 14.83 25.57
C LEU A 179 18.44 13.72 24.65
N ILE A 180 18.33 12.48 25.10
CA ILE A 180 18.65 11.30 24.28
C ILE A 180 17.35 10.67 23.79
N ARG A 181 17.30 10.34 22.50
CA ARG A 181 16.19 9.63 21.89
C ARG A 181 16.16 8.19 22.43
N ILE A 182 14.97 7.73 22.82
CA ILE A 182 14.70 6.36 23.26
C ILE A 182 13.49 5.82 22.50
N PRO A 183 13.60 4.66 21.83
CA PRO A 183 12.45 4.03 21.19
C PRO A 183 11.37 3.70 22.24
N ARG A 184 10.09 3.98 21.94
CA ARG A 184 8.99 3.73 22.88
C ARG A 184 8.68 2.23 23.03
N TYR A 185 8.81 1.47 21.95
CA TYR A 185 8.49 0.04 21.91
C TYR A 185 9.76 -0.80 21.68
N PHE A 186 10.35 -0.70 20.49
CA PHE A 186 11.65 -1.29 20.16
C PHE A 186 12.34 -0.43 19.10
N ASP A 187 13.64 -0.64 18.90
CA ASP A 187 14.41 0.09 17.90
C ASP A 187 14.08 -0.43 16.49
N TRP A 188 13.37 0.38 15.70
CA TRP A 188 12.97 0.01 14.35
C TRP A 188 14.18 -0.23 13.43
N HIS A 189 15.36 0.33 13.74
CA HIS A 189 16.59 0.07 13.01
C HIS A 189 17.04 -1.39 13.13
N GLU A 190 16.68 -2.10 14.20
CA GLU A 190 16.96 -3.54 14.31
C GLU A 190 16.12 -4.35 13.33
N VAL A 191 14.86 -3.94 13.11
CA VAL A 191 14.00 -4.51 12.07
C VAL A 191 14.55 -4.17 10.69
N GLU A 192 14.91 -2.92 10.42
CA GLU A 192 15.49 -2.50 9.15
C GLU A 192 16.76 -3.30 8.83
N LYS A 193 17.66 -3.45 9.81
CA LYS A 193 18.88 -4.24 9.66
C LYS A 193 18.56 -5.68 9.28
N LYS A 194 17.67 -6.32 10.04
CA LYS A 194 17.26 -7.71 9.78
C LYS A 194 16.58 -7.86 8.41
N TRP A 195 15.75 -6.90 8.04
CA TRP A 195 15.11 -6.83 6.72
C TRP A 195 16.15 -6.78 5.60
N ASN A 196 17.13 -5.89 5.71
CA ASN A 196 18.20 -5.73 4.72
C ASN A 196 19.07 -6.98 4.62
N ASP A 197 19.38 -7.62 5.75
CA ASP A 197 20.11 -8.89 5.80
C ASP A 197 19.34 -10.00 5.06
N LEU A 198 18.02 -10.11 5.25
CA LEU A 198 17.18 -11.09 4.56
C LEU A 198 17.07 -10.82 3.07
N LYS A 199 16.86 -9.55 2.70
CA LYS A 199 16.75 -9.12 1.31
C LYS A 199 18.04 -9.38 0.54
N ALA A 200 19.20 -9.12 1.14
CA ALA A 200 20.50 -9.42 0.54
C ALA A 200 20.71 -10.92 0.27
N ASN A 201 20.05 -11.79 1.03
CA ASN A 201 20.12 -13.24 0.91
C ASN A 201 19.00 -13.87 0.07
N GLY A 202 18.04 -13.06 -0.40
CA GLY A 202 16.96 -13.48 -1.30
C GLY A 202 15.79 -14.23 -0.62
N PHE A 203 15.46 -13.90 0.63
CA PHE A 203 14.31 -14.48 1.39
C PHE A 203 14.18 -15.99 1.26
N LYS A 204 15.16 -16.76 1.74
CA LYS A 204 15.11 -18.22 1.65
C LYS A 204 14.01 -18.75 2.58
N GLU A 205 13.35 -19.81 2.16
CA GLU A 205 12.28 -20.45 2.94
C GLU A 205 12.76 -20.90 4.33
N SER A 206 13.99 -21.40 4.41
CA SER A 206 14.65 -21.72 5.68
C SER A 206 14.81 -20.52 6.62
N ASP A 207 15.00 -19.32 6.08
CA ASP A 207 15.13 -18.10 6.89
C ASP A 207 13.76 -17.73 7.48
N LEU A 208 12.69 -17.90 6.71
CA LEU A 208 11.32 -17.66 7.17
C LEU A 208 10.89 -18.67 8.24
N GLU A 209 11.16 -19.96 8.06
CA GLU A 209 10.89 -20.99 9.07
C GLU A 209 11.58 -20.69 10.40
N ALA A 210 12.84 -20.22 10.35
CA ALA A 210 13.58 -19.81 11.54
C ALA A 210 12.93 -18.60 12.24
N ILE A 211 12.40 -17.64 11.48
CA ILE A 211 11.70 -16.46 12.01
C ILE A 211 10.34 -16.85 12.60
N PHE A 212 9.59 -17.76 11.94
CA PHE A 212 8.34 -18.32 12.46
C PHE A 212 8.51 -19.08 13.78
N SER A 213 9.72 -19.61 14.01
CA SER A 213 10.08 -20.29 15.25
C SER A 213 10.63 -19.33 16.32
N GLY A 214 10.81 -18.05 15.99
CA GLY A 214 11.30 -17.01 16.89
C GLY A 214 10.17 -16.37 17.70
N ASP A 215 10.47 -16.00 18.95
CA ASP A 215 9.53 -15.35 19.88
C ASP A 215 9.78 -13.84 20.03
N SER A 216 10.48 -13.19 19.10
CA SER A 216 10.77 -11.75 19.19
C SER A 216 9.74 -10.88 18.44
N LEU A 217 9.48 -9.67 18.94
CA LEU A 217 8.63 -8.69 18.25
C LEU A 217 9.18 -8.33 16.86
N ILE A 218 10.52 -8.34 16.72
CA ILE A 218 11.22 -8.12 15.46
C ILE A 218 10.89 -9.23 14.47
N ASP A 219 10.85 -10.50 14.91
CA ASP A 219 10.48 -11.64 14.06
C ASP A 219 9.05 -11.52 13.53
N TYR A 220 8.11 -11.20 14.42
CA TYR A 220 6.71 -10.98 14.06
C TYR A 220 6.55 -9.86 13.03
N HIS A 221 7.25 -8.75 13.24
CA HIS A 221 7.28 -7.63 12.31
C HIS A 221 7.79 -8.07 10.93
N ILE A 222 8.92 -8.76 10.89
CA ILE A 222 9.53 -9.24 9.64
C ILE A 222 8.60 -10.19 8.89
N ILE A 223 7.92 -11.11 9.59
CA ILE A 223 6.96 -12.04 8.96
C ILE A 223 5.86 -11.26 8.22
N LYS A 224 5.25 -10.27 8.88
CA LYS A 224 4.20 -9.45 8.27
C LYS A 224 4.70 -8.70 7.04
N LEU A 225 5.87 -8.08 7.14
CA LEU A 225 6.49 -7.38 6.01
C LEU A 225 6.77 -8.31 4.83
N VAL A 226 7.35 -9.48 5.09
CA VAL A 226 7.64 -10.46 4.04
C VAL A 226 6.33 -10.92 3.38
N ASN A 227 5.30 -11.20 4.17
CA ASN A 227 4.01 -11.62 3.63
C ASN A 227 3.38 -10.53 2.74
N ALA A 228 3.35 -9.29 3.21
CA ALA A 228 2.81 -8.16 2.45
C ALA A 228 3.55 -7.94 1.13
N ILE A 229 4.89 -7.99 1.14
CA ILE A 229 5.70 -7.82 -0.07
C ILE A 229 5.54 -8.99 -1.04
N LYS A 230 5.50 -10.24 -0.54
CA LYS A 230 5.24 -11.40 -1.39
C LYS A 230 3.90 -11.28 -2.12
N LEU A 231 2.84 -10.91 -1.40
CA LEU A 231 1.52 -10.71 -2.01
C LEU A 231 1.53 -9.59 -3.06
N MET A 232 2.26 -8.50 -2.81
CA MET A 232 2.46 -7.43 -3.79
C MET A 232 3.26 -7.89 -5.02
N GLU A 233 4.32 -8.67 -4.84
CA GLU A 233 5.12 -9.23 -5.94
C GLU A 233 4.34 -10.25 -6.76
N GLU A 234 3.54 -11.11 -6.13
CA GLU A 234 2.63 -12.04 -6.78
C GLU A 234 1.56 -11.31 -7.60
N ASN A 235 1.01 -10.23 -7.03
CA ASN A 235 0.08 -9.33 -7.71
C ASN A 235 0.74 -8.71 -8.96
N GLU A 236 1.97 -8.18 -8.85
CA GLU A 236 2.71 -7.65 -9.98
C GLU A 236 3.06 -8.71 -11.05
N GLN A 237 3.45 -9.91 -10.65
CA GLN A 237 3.76 -10.98 -11.57
C GLN A 237 2.51 -11.42 -12.37
N ARG A 238 1.33 -11.41 -11.74
CA ARG A 238 0.06 -11.65 -12.42
C ARG A 238 -0.16 -10.63 -13.54
N PHE A 239 0.02 -9.33 -13.27
CA PHE A 239 -0.06 -8.29 -14.30
C PHE A 239 0.91 -8.55 -15.47
N MET A 240 2.17 -8.89 -15.18
CA MET A 240 3.17 -9.13 -16.23
C MET A 240 2.82 -10.32 -17.14
N ASN A 241 2.27 -11.38 -16.55
CA ASN A 241 1.81 -12.57 -17.28
C ASN A 241 0.61 -12.25 -18.18
N GLU A 242 -0.37 -11.51 -17.65
CA GLU A 242 -1.56 -11.11 -18.37
C GLU A 242 -1.25 -10.11 -19.50
N LYS A 243 -0.43 -9.09 -19.24
CA LYS A 243 0.01 -8.12 -20.25
C LYS A 243 0.70 -8.80 -21.44
N THR A 244 1.56 -9.78 -21.17
CA THR A 244 2.21 -10.58 -22.22
C THR A 244 1.18 -11.36 -23.05
N THR A 245 0.07 -11.76 -22.45
CA THR A 245 -1.04 -12.44 -23.12
C THR A 245 -1.84 -11.50 -24.02
N VAL A 246 -1.98 -10.22 -23.66
CA VAL A 246 -2.63 -9.20 -24.49
C VAL A 246 -1.80 -8.83 -25.72
N ILE A 247 -0.48 -8.72 -25.57
CA ILE A 247 0.45 -8.32 -26.65
C ILE A 247 0.60 -9.43 -27.73
N LYS A 248 0.44 -10.70 -27.35
CA LYS A 248 0.60 -11.87 -28.24
C LYS A 248 -0.70 -12.27 -28.94
#